data_AF-A0A1Y3BLX4-F1
#
_entry.id   AF-A0A1Y3BLX4-F1
#
_cell.length_a   1.000
_cell.length_b   1.000
_cell.length_c   1.000
_cell.angle_alpha   90.00
_cell.angle_beta   90.00
_cell.angle_gamma   90.00
#
_symmetry.space_group_name_H-M   'P 1'
#
loop_
_entity.id
_entity.type
_entity.pdbx_description
1 polymer ?
#
loop_
_entity_poly.entity_id
_entity_poly.type
_entity_poly.pdbx_seq_one_letter_code
_entity_poly.pdbx_strand_id
1 'polypeptide(L)'
;MNQQELEFIKLKLSNMVTIINRLIIDVKNEFVDNNTVVRARGLPWQSSDKDIANFFQGLNIIKGGVALCLSVQGRRNGEALVRFINQEHRDMALRRHKHHIGQRYIEVYRATGDDFLNVAGG
;
A
#
# COMPACT_ATOMS: atom_id res chain seq x y z
N MET A 1 -45.56 -18.71 15.60
CA MET A 1 -44.11 -18.61 15.82
C MET A 1 -43.88 -18.41 17.30
N ASN A 2 -43.09 -19.27 17.94
CA ASN A 2 -42.90 -19.27 19.38
C ASN A 2 -41.70 -18.39 19.80
N GLN A 3 -41.56 -18.15 21.11
CA GLN A 3 -40.50 -17.30 21.65
C GLN A 3 -39.09 -17.84 21.36
N GLN A 4 -38.90 -19.17 21.29
CA GLN A 4 -37.62 -19.79 20.95
C GLN A 4 -37.24 -19.56 19.48
N GLU A 5 -38.20 -19.65 18.56
CA GLU A 5 -38.01 -19.38 17.13
C GLU A 5 -37.60 -17.92 16.91
N LEU A 6 -38.24 -16.98 17.61
CA LEU A 6 -37.92 -15.55 17.57
C LEU A 6 -36.49 -15.28 18.05
N GLU A 7 -36.08 -15.87 19.17
CA GLU A 7 -34.71 -15.71 19.69
C GLU A 7 -33.66 -16.32 18.77
N PHE A 8 -33.97 -17.47 18.15
CA PHE A 8 -33.08 -18.11 17.17
C PHE A 8 -32.88 -17.24 15.92
N ILE A 9 -33.93 -16.58 15.45
CA ILE A 9 -33.86 -15.64 14.32
C ILE A 9 -33.03 -14.40 14.69
N LYS A 10 -33.26 -13.80 15.87
CA LYS A 10 -32.48 -12.65 16.35
C LYS A 10 -30.98 -12.98 16.46
N LEU A 11 -30.66 -14.16 16.99
CA LEU A 11 -29.27 -14.61 17.13
C LEU A 11 -28.59 -14.77 15.76
N LYS A 12 -29.27 -15.38 14.79
CA LYS A 12 -28.76 -15.51 13.42
C LYS A 12 -28.53 -14.15 12.75
N LEU A 13 -29.48 -13.23 12.90
CA LEU A 13 -29.37 -11.87 12.35
C LEU A 13 -28.22 -11.10 13.01
N SER A 14 -28.09 -11.15 14.33
CA SER A 14 -26.99 -10.53 15.08
C SER A 14 -25.63 -11.06 14.62
N ASN A 15 -25.50 -12.37 14.45
CA ASN A 15 -24.26 -12.99 13.96
C ASN A 15 -23.95 -12.57 12.51
N MET A 16 -24.95 -12.54 11.63
CA MET A 16 -24.77 -12.03 10.27
C MET A 16 -24.32 -10.57 10.25
N VAL A 17 -24.99 -9.70 11.01
CA VAL A 17 -24.62 -8.27 11.10
C VAL A 17 -23.20 -8.12 11.64
N THR A 18 -22.82 -8.90 12.64
CA THR A 18 -21.45 -8.92 13.18
C THR A 18 -20.42 -9.33 12.12
N ILE A 19 -20.69 -10.40 11.37
CA ILE A 19 -19.82 -10.88 10.28
C ILE A 19 -19.71 -9.82 9.17
N ILE A 20 -20.83 -9.21 8.78
CA ILE A 20 -20.87 -8.16 7.76
C ILE A 20 -20.07 -6.94 8.23
N ASN A 21 -20.26 -6.49 9.47
CA ASN A 21 -19.50 -5.37 10.02
C ASN A 21 -17.99 -5.68 10.06
N ARG A 22 -17.60 -6.90 10.42
CA ARG A 22 -16.20 -7.32 10.41
C ARG A 22 -15.61 -7.35 8.99
N LEU A 23 -16.34 -7.92 8.03
CA LEU A 23 -15.95 -7.90 6.62
C LEU A 23 -15.85 -6.47 6.07
N ILE A 24 -16.78 -5.57 6.43
CA ILE A 24 -16.73 -4.15 6.02
C ILE A 24 -15.51 -3.46 6.64
N ILE A 25 -15.16 -3.76 7.89
CA ILE A 25 -13.95 -3.22 8.54
C ILE A 25 -12.70 -3.75 7.84
N ASP A 26 -12.64 -5.04 7.50
CA ASP A 26 -11.50 -5.63 6.78
C ASP A 26 -11.37 -5.10 5.34
N VAL A 27 -12.47 -4.73 4.69
CA VAL A 27 -12.46 -4.04 3.39
C VAL A 27 -12.02 -2.57 3.53
N LYS A 28 -12.30 -1.92 4.66
CA LYS A 28 -11.93 -0.51 4.92
C LYS A 28 -10.51 -0.35 5.46
N ASN A 29 -9.97 -1.36 6.15
CA ASN A 29 -8.58 -1.42 6.56
C ASN A 29 -7.85 -2.40 5.64
N GLU A 30 -7.37 -1.90 4.50
CA GLU A 30 -6.44 -2.67 3.69
C GLU A 30 -5.17 -2.89 4.51
N PHE A 31 -5.07 -4.03 5.18
CA PHE A 31 -3.88 -4.39 5.93
C PHE A 31 -2.71 -4.49 4.95
N VAL A 32 -1.78 -3.54 5.04
CA VAL A 32 -0.54 -3.55 4.28
C VAL A 32 0.53 -4.18 5.15
N ASP A 33 1.06 -5.33 4.73
CA ASP A 33 2.18 -5.96 5.41
C ASP A 33 3.42 -5.05 5.38
N ASN A 34 3.95 -4.73 6.56
CA ASN A 34 5.15 -3.92 6.78
C ASN A 34 6.40 -4.44 6.05
N ASN A 35 6.41 -5.71 5.65
CA ASN A 35 7.51 -6.30 4.89
C ASN A 35 7.37 -6.18 3.38
N THR A 36 6.33 -5.52 2.88
CA THR A 36 6.05 -5.43 1.43
C THR A 36 6.31 -4.05 0.83
N VAL A 37 6.74 -3.08 1.64
CA VAL A 37 6.89 -1.67 1.21
C VAL A 37 8.35 -1.21 1.20
N VAL A 38 8.69 -0.39 0.21
CA VAL A 38 9.91 0.44 0.20
C VAL A 38 9.57 1.91 0.03
N ARG A 39 10.48 2.77 0.50
CA ARG A 39 10.52 4.19 0.16
C ARG A 39 11.65 4.44 -0.84
N ALA A 40 11.32 5.07 -1.95
CA ALA A 40 12.27 5.54 -2.95
C ALA A 40 12.43 7.07 -2.79
N ARG A 41 13.67 7.56 -2.72
CA ARG A 41 13.99 8.99 -2.58
C ARG A 41 14.93 9.48 -3.68
N GLY A 42 14.86 10.78 -3.96
CA GLY A 42 15.72 11.45 -4.92
C GLY A 42 15.20 11.41 -6.36
N LEU A 43 13.93 11.04 -6.55
CA LEU A 43 13.27 11.00 -7.85
C LEU A 43 13.35 12.36 -8.56
N PRO A 44 13.55 12.39 -9.89
CA PRO A 44 13.29 13.58 -10.68
C PRO A 44 11.89 14.15 -10.40
N TRP A 45 11.76 15.48 -10.40
CA TRP A 45 10.48 16.14 -10.08
C TRP A 45 9.33 15.75 -11.04
N GLN A 46 9.67 15.47 -12.31
CA GLN A 46 8.70 15.03 -13.31
C GLN A 46 8.40 13.52 -13.29
N SER A 47 9.02 12.73 -12.39
CA SER A 47 8.81 11.28 -12.36
C SER A 47 7.36 10.91 -12.13
N SER A 48 6.88 9.97 -12.95
CA SER A 48 5.54 9.40 -12.95
C SER A 48 5.54 7.98 -12.37
N ASP A 49 4.35 7.43 -12.12
CA ASP A 49 4.19 6.03 -11.70
C ASP A 49 4.82 5.06 -12.70
N LYS A 50 4.81 5.40 -13.99
CA LYS A 50 5.46 4.62 -15.04
C LYS A 50 6.97 4.60 -14.89
N ASP A 51 7.59 5.72 -14.54
CA ASP A 51 9.04 5.79 -14.33
C ASP A 51 9.47 4.93 -13.12
N ILE A 52 8.64 4.91 -12.08
CA ILE A 52 8.86 4.10 -10.87
C ILE A 52 8.67 2.61 -11.18
N ALA A 53 7.62 2.25 -11.92
CA ALA A 53 7.40 0.88 -12.38
C ALA A 53 8.57 0.38 -13.25
N ASN A 54 9.08 1.22 -14.15
CA ASN A 54 10.26 0.92 -14.95
C ASN A 54 11.53 0.76 -14.10
N PHE A 55 11.73 1.63 -13.10
CA PHE A 55 12.87 1.53 -12.18
C PHE A 55 12.89 0.20 -11.40
N PHE A 56 11.71 -0.33 -11.07
CA PHE A 56 11.54 -1.64 -10.43
C PHE A 56 11.15 -2.76 -11.40
N GLN A 57 11.45 -2.62 -12.71
CA GLN A 57 11.12 -3.64 -13.70
C GLN A 57 11.63 -5.04 -13.30
N GLY A 58 10.83 -6.05 -13.59
CA GLY A 58 11.06 -7.44 -13.18
C GLY A 58 10.60 -7.76 -11.74
N LEU A 59 10.08 -6.77 -11.00
CA LEU A 59 9.48 -6.96 -9.69
C LEU A 59 7.97 -6.69 -9.74
N ASN A 60 7.21 -7.44 -8.96
CA ASN A 60 5.75 -7.35 -8.98
C ASN A 60 5.26 -6.31 -7.96
N ILE A 61 4.90 -5.13 -8.46
CA ILE A 61 4.20 -4.07 -7.71
C ILE A 61 2.70 -4.37 -7.76
N ILE A 62 1.99 -4.26 -6.63
CA ILE A 62 0.53 -4.47 -6.62
C ILE A 62 -0.16 -3.36 -7.43
N LYS A 63 -1.35 -3.63 -7.97
CA LYS A 63 -2.16 -2.59 -8.64
C LYS A 63 -2.44 -1.45 -7.66
N GLY A 64 -2.13 -0.21 -8.04
CA GLY A 64 -2.23 0.95 -7.14
C GLY A 64 -1.11 1.02 -6.09
N GLY A 65 -0.09 0.16 -6.16
CA GLY A 65 1.00 0.07 -5.21
C GLY A 65 2.07 1.15 -5.34
N VAL A 66 1.84 2.25 -6.06
CA VAL A 66 2.75 3.39 -6.16
C VAL A 66 2.06 4.61 -5.58
N ALA A 67 2.64 5.20 -4.55
CA ALA A 67 2.15 6.40 -3.90
C ALA A 67 3.23 7.48 -3.93
N LEU A 68 3.03 8.49 -4.79
CA LEU A 68 3.93 9.65 -4.89
C LEU A 68 3.73 10.59 -3.70
N CYS A 69 4.81 10.90 -2.99
CA CYS A 69 4.75 11.79 -1.84
C CYS A 69 4.62 13.25 -2.29
N LEU A 70 3.77 13.97 -1.57
CA LEU A 70 3.54 15.40 -1.76
C LEU A 70 4.12 16.18 -0.59
N SER A 71 4.59 17.38 -0.88
CA SER A 71 4.88 18.42 0.10
C SER A 71 3.57 18.99 0.67
N VAL A 72 3.70 19.78 1.74
CA VAL A 72 2.56 20.51 2.36
C VAL A 72 1.82 21.44 1.38
N GLN A 73 2.45 21.81 0.26
CA GLN A 73 1.86 22.63 -0.80
C GLN A 73 1.18 21.79 -1.90
N GLY A 74 1.07 20.46 -1.71
CA GLY A 74 0.50 19.53 -2.68
C GLY A 74 1.40 19.24 -3.89
N ARG A 75 2.68 19.64 -3.86
CA ARG A 75 3.64 19.40 -4.95
C ARG A 75 4.46 18.16 -4.68
N ARG A 76 4.77 17.37 -5.72
CA ARG A 76 5.70 16.21 -5.62
C ARG A 76 7.01 16.63 -4.94
N ASN A 77 7.48 15.85 -3.98
CA ASN A 77 8.69 16.16 -3.22
C ASN A 77 9.91 15.29 -3.60
N GLY A 78 9.79 14.45 -4.63
CA GLY A 78 10.86 13.56 -5.07
C GLY A 78 10.95 12.23 -4.30
N GLU A 79 9.90 11.87 -3.55
CA GLU A 79 9.78 10.59 -2.86
C GLU A 79 8.55 9.80 -3.32
N ALA A 80 8.63 8.47 -3.19
CA ALA A 80 7.51 7.57 -3.43
C ALA A 80 7.55 6.39 -2.45
N LEU A 81 6.37 5.90 -2.06
CA LEU A 81 6.22 4.60 -1.40
C LEU A 81 5.76 3.59 -2.44
N VAL A 82 6.37 2.41 -2.44
CA VAL A 82 6.07 1.34 -3.40
C VAL A 82 5.78 0.06 -2.65
N ARG A 83 4.57 -0.48 -2.87
CA ARG A 83 4.08 -1.73 -2.30
C ARG A 83 4.20 -2.86 -3.31
N PHE A 84 4.94 -3.90 -2.94
CA PHE A 84 5.10 -5.11 -3.72
C PHE A 84 4.08 -6.18 -3.30
N ILE A 85 3.92 -7.21 -4.13
CA ILE A 85 2.99 -8.32 -3.83
C ILE A 85 3.39 -9.14 -2.61
N ASN A 86 4.68 -9.15 -2.24
CA ASN A 86 5.22 -9.90 -1.11
C ASN A 86 6.60 -9.36 -0.67
N GLN A 87 7.12 -9.92 0.42
CA GLN A 87 8.41 -9.54 0.99
C GLN A 87 9.60 -9.84 0.06
N GLU A 88 9.57 -10.93 -0.70
CA GLU A 88 10.67 -11.32 -1.57
C GLU A 88 10.94 -10.25 -2.65
N HIS A 89 9.87 -9.75 -3.29
CA HIS A 89 9.97 -8.66 -4.26
C HIS A 89 10.44 -7.35 -3.61
N ARG A 90 9.98 -7.04 -2.38
CA ARG A 90 10.46 -5.90 -1.60
C ARG A 90 11.97 -6.01 -1.35
N ASP A 91 12.45 -7.16 -0.91
CA ASP A 91 13.87 -7.38 -0.60
C ASP A 91 14.75 -7.33 -1.86
N MET A 92 14.25 -7.79 -3.01
CA MET A 92 14.90 -7.57 -4.30
C MET A 92 14.91 -6.08 -4.70
N ALA A 93 13.84 -5.34 -4.42
CA ALA A 93 13.75 -3.91 -4.69
C ALA A 93 14.81 -3.10 -3.93
N LEU A 94 15.14 -3.49 -2.69
CA LEU A 94 16.21 -2.86 -1.90
C LEU A 94 17.58 -2.93 -2.61
N ARG A 95 17.81 -3.97 -3.42
CA ARG A 95 19.05 -4.10 -4.23
C ARG A 95 19.12 -3.07 -5.35
N ARG A 96 18.03 -2.32 -5.61
CA ARG A 96 18.04 -1.23 -6.58
C ARG A 96 18.62 0.07 -6.01
N HIS A 97 19.01 0.12 -4.73
CA HIS A 97 19.63 1.28 -4.10
C HIS A 97 20.82 1.82 -4.92
N LYS A 98 20.83 3.15 -5.16
CA LYS A 98 21.79 3.91 -5.98
C LYS A 98 21.77 3.64 -7.50
N HIS A 99 20.82 2.87 -8.02
CA HIS A 99 20.53 2.93 -9.47
C HIS A 99 19.91 4.27 -9.85
N HIS A 100 19.83 4.53 -11.15
CA HIS A 100 19.45 5.84 -11.66
C HIS A 100 18.07 5.85 -12.31
N ILE A 101 17.38 7.00 -12.16
CA ILE A 101 16.35 7.44 -13.09
C ILE A 101 16.87 8.72 -13.74
N GLY A 102 17.21 8.64 -15.02
CA GLY A 102 17.93 9.72 -15.71
C GLY A 102 19.28 10.02 -15.04
N GLN A 103 19.49 11.27 -14.63
CA GLN A 103 20.73 11.74 -13.98
C GLN A 103 20.69 11.66 -12.44
N ARG A 104 19.61 11.13 -11.86
CA ARG A 104 19.41 11.08 -10.41
C ARG A 104 19.61 9.66 -9.93
N TYR A 105 20.55 9.47 -9.00
CA TYR A 105 20.59 8.22 -8.24
C TYR A 105 19.38 8.18 -7.29
N ILE A 106 18.80 7.01 -7.14
CA ILE A 106 17.63 6.77 -6.31
C ILE A 106 18.06 5.99 -5.07
N GLU A 107 17.73 6.51 -3.91
CA GLU A 107 17.89 5.76 -2.68
C GLU A 107 16.65 4.91 -2.44
N VAL A 108 16.84 3.63 -2.09
CA VAL A 108 15.75 2.71 -1.76
C VAL A 108 15.96 2.22 -0.33
N TYR A 109 14.93 2.37 0.51
CA TYR A 109 14.92 1.96 1.92
C TYR A 109 13.66 1.17 2.27
N ARG A 110 13.69 0.39 3.35
CA ARG A 110 12.48 -0.24 3.89
C ARG A 110 11.51 0.83 4.38
N ALA A 111 10.23 0.57 4.24
CA ALA A 111 9.14 1.36 4.81
C ALA A 111 8.04 0.43 5.33
N THR A 112 7.10 0.97 6.09
CA THR A 112 5.99 0.20 6.66
C THR A 112 4.72 0.25 5.80
N GLY A 113 3.74 -0.57 6.14
CA GLY A 113 2.40 -0.46 5.58
C GLY A 113 1.73 0.86 5.96
N ASP A 114 1.90 1.29 7.21
CA ASP A 114 1.40 2.57 7.69
C ASP A 114 2.00 3.75 6.91
N ASP A 115 3.31 3.71 6.62
CA ASP A 115 3.97 4.70 5.75
C ASP A 115 3.29 4.80 4.38
N PHE A 116 2.92 3.65 3.79
CA PHE A 116 2.23 3.60 2.49
C PHE A 116 0.81 4.15 2.60
N LEU A 117 0.04 3.70 3.59
CA LEU A 117 -1.36 4.10 3.78
C LEU A 117 -1.50 5.60 4.06
N ASN A 118 -0.58 6.19 4.82
CA ASN A 118 -0.57 7.64 5.09
C ASN A 118 -0.35 8.50 3.84
N VAL A 119 0.18 7.94 2.75
CA VAL A 119 0.40 8.65 1.48
C VAL A 119 -0.67 8.26 0.45
N ALA A 120 -1.05 6.98 0.38
CA ALA A 120 -1.99 6.46 -0.60
C ALA A 120 -3.46 6.75 -0.23
N GLY A 121 -3.78 6.88 1.05
CA GLY A 121 -5.14 7.04 1.56
C GLY A 121 -5.74 8.43 1.38
N GLY A 122 -4.90 9.45 1.18
CA GLY A 122 -5.31 10.86 1.15
C GLY A 122 -5.49 11.46 2.54
#